data_AF-A0A242MYA8-F1
#
_entry.id   AF-A0A242MYA8-F1
#
_cell.length_a   1.000
_cell.length_b   1.000
_cell.length_c   1.000
_cell.angle_alpha   90.00
_cell.angle_beta   90.00
_cell.angle_gamma   90.00
#
_symmetry.space_group_name_H-M   'P 1'
#
loop_
_entity.id
_entity.type
_entity.pdbx_description
1 polymer ?
#
loop_
_entity_poly.entity_id
_entity_poly.type
_entity_poly.pdbx_seq_one_letter_code
_entity_poly.pdbx_strand_id
1 'polypeptide(L)' 'MIKASRLVVEVTPADHTAQDMRRFEERVLAAPEVALCYATGGGVDYMLHVVSRDIDHYQRFIDSLLTDDIGITMPDSVPD' A
#
# COMPACT_ATOMS: atom_id res chain seq x y z
N MET A 1 -10.09 -5.36 -25.34
CA MET A 1 -10.48 -4.60 -24.14
C MET A 1 -9.39 -4.78 -23.10
N ILE A 2 -8.81 -3.69 -22.58
CA ILE A 2 -7.93 -3.78 -21.41
C ILE A 2 -8.83 -4.00 -20.20
N LYS A 3 -8.65 -5.10 -19.47
CA LYS A 3 -9.26 -5.29 -18.15
C LYS A 3 -8.36 -4.59 -17.14
N ALA A 4 -8.98 -3.85 -16.23
CA ALA A 4 -8.30 -3.23 -15.10
C ALA A 4 -9.13 -3.48 -13.85
N SER A 5 -8.46 -3.86 -12.77
CA SER A 5 -9.02 -4.03 -11.44
C SER A 5 -8.76 -2.77 -10.63
N ARG A 6 -9.78 -2.25 -9.95
CA ARG A 6 -9.64 -1.13 -9.02
C ARG A 6 -9.90 -1.64 -7.61
N LEU A 7 -8.87 -1.56 -6.78
CA LEU A 7 -8.88 -2.08 -5.41
C LEU A 7 -8.74 -0.92 -4.44
N VAL A 8 -9.29 -1.13 -3.25
CA VAL A 8 -9.11 -0.26 -2.10
C VAL A 8 -8.35 -1.08 -1.07
N VAL A 9 -7.25 -0.54 -0.57
CA VAL A 9 -6.33 -1.24 0.33
C VAL A 9 -6.09 -0.39 1.56
N GLU A 10 -6.23 -1.00 2.72
CA GLU A 10 -5.85 -0.43 4.01
C GLU A 10 -4.40 -0.77 4.29
N VAL A 11 -3.60 0.23 4.68
CA VAL A 11 -2.17 0.07 4.93
C VAL A 11 -1.78 0.77 6.22
N THR A 12 -1.05 0.06 7.06
CA THR A 12 -0.52 0.55 8.34
C THR A 12 0.99 0.30 8.36
N PRO A 13 1.84 1.34 8.33
CA PRO A 13 3.27 1.19 8.58
C PRO A 13 3.54 0.52 9.95
N ALA A 14 4.50 -0.39 9.98
CA ALA A 14 4.92 -1.21 11.12
C ALA A 14 5.49 -0.35 12.24
N ASP A 15 6.30 0.66 11.90
CA ASP A 15 6.88 1.59 12.84
C ASP A 15 6.38 3.01 12.57
N HIS A 16 5.90 3.67 13.61
CA HIS A 16 5.34 5.03 13.54
C HIS A 16 6.43 6.11 13.65
N THR A 17 7.67 5.80 13.25
CA THR A 17 8.69 6.84 13.22
C THR A 17 8.38 7.80 12.07
N ALA A 18 8.66 9.09 12.28
CA ALA A 18 8.49 10.09 11.23
C ALA A 18 9.37 9.80 9.99
N GLN A 19 10.43 8.99 10.13
CA GLN A 19 11.27 8.59 9.01
C GLN A 19 10.61 7.52 8.15
N ASP A 20 10.00 6.51 8.78
CA ASP A 20 9.35 5.40 8.08
C ASP A 20 8.07 5.85 7.40
N MET A 21 7.29 6.72 8.07
CA MET A 21 6.13 7.35 7.45
C MET A 21 6.50 8.13 6.17
N ARG A 22 7.59 8.91 6.21
CA ARG A 22 8.05 9.65 5.02
C ARG A 22 8.48 8.72 3.89
N ARG A 23 9.22 7.65 4.20
CA ARG A 23 9.65 6.67 3.20
C ARG A 23 8.46 5.95 2.56
N PHE A 24 7.48 5.59 3.37
CA PHE A 24 6.23 5.00 2.90
C PHE A 24 5.50 5.94 1.95
N GLU A 25 5.28 7.20 2.35
CA GLU A 25 4.61 8.21 1.52
C GLU A 25 5.35 8.44 0.20
N GLU A 26 6.66 8.62 0.25
CA GLU A 26 7.50 8.80 -0.95
C GLU A 26 7.36 7.62 -1.92
N ARG A 27 7.39 6.37 -1.41
CA ARG A 27 7.25 5.18 -2.25
C ARG A 27 5.85 5.06 -2.84
N VAL A 28 4.80 5.23 -2.04
CA VAL A 28 3.40 5.10 -2.48
C VAL A 28 3.03 6.19 -3.48
N LEU A 29 3.47 7.42 -3.27
CA LEU A 29 3.22 8.52 -4.20
C LEU A 29 4.00 8.38 -5.52
N ALA A 30 5.13 7.67 -5.52
CA ALA A 30 5.90 7.36 -6.72
C ALA A 30 5.36 6.16 -7.51
N ALA A 31 4.47 5.34 -6.92
CA ALA A 31 3.96 4.13 -7.55
C ALA A 31 2.86 4.44 -8.58
N PRO A 32 3.02 4.07 -9.87
CA PRO A 32 2.01 4.33 -10.89
C PRO A 32 0.71 3.57 -10.69
N GLU A 33 0.74 2.48 -9.92
CA GLU A 33 -0.44 1.70 -9.54
C GLU A 33 -1.34 2.45 -8.55
N VAL A 34 -0.80 3.42 -7.80
CA VAL A 34 -1.55 4.18 -6.78
C VAL A 34 -2.21 5.39 -7.42
N ALA A 35 -3.54 5.35 -7.53
CA ALA A 35 -4.32 6.44 -8.09
C ALA A 35 -4.68 7.51 -7.05
N LEU A 36 -4.89 7.10 -5.80
CA LEU A 36 -5.21 8.00 -4.67
C LEU A 36 -4.61 7.42 -3.40
N CYS A 37 -4.14 8.30 -2.51
CA CYS A 37 -3.66 7.97 -1.17
C CYS A 37 -4.28 8.94 -0.17
N TYR A 38 -4.96 8.40 0.83
CA TYR A 38 -5.58 9.18 1.91
C TYR A 38 -4.99 8.79 3.25
N ALA A 39 -4.44 9.76 3.99
CA ALA A 39 -4.14 9.59 5.40
C ALA A 39 -5.44 9.71 6.21
N THR A 40 -5.77 8.70 7.00
CA THR A 40 -7.07 8.57 7.66
C THR A 40 -7.07 9.01 9.13
N GLY A 41 -5.88 9.14 9.76
CA GLY A 41 -5.73 9.64 11.13
C GLY A 41 -6.46 8.83 12.21
N GLY A 42 -6.74 7.54 11.96
CA GLY A 42 -7.60 6.66 12.78
C GLY A 42 -7.04 5.24 12.90
N GLY A 43 -7.91 4.21 13.02
CA GLY A 43 -7.51 2.80 13.22
C GLY A 43 -6.73 2.12 12.08
N VAL A 44 -6.61 2.82 10.95
CA VAL A 44 -5.71 2.53 9.82
C VAL A 44 -5.03 3.85 9.48
N ASP A 45 -3.75 3.82 9.10
CA ASP A 45 -3.00 5.04 8.80
C ASP A 45 -3.29 5.56 7.40
N TYR A 46 -3.37 4.67 6.40
CA TYR A 46 -3.59 5.03 5.00
C TYR A 46 -4.59 4.15 4.28
N MET A 47 -5.33 4.77 3.37
CA MET A 47 -6.23 4.11 2.43
C MET A 47 -5.78 4.40 0.99
N LEU A 48 -5.43 3.35 0.24
CA LEU A 48 -4.92 3.44 -1.12
C LEU A 48 -5.97 2.98 -2.13
N HIS A 49 -6.15 3.76 -3.18
CA HIS A 49 -6.88 3.31 -4.37
C HIS A 49 -5.88 2.82 -5.41
N VAL A 50 -5.84 1.51 -5.62
CA VAL A 50 -4.89 0.86 -6.54
C VAL A 50 -5.60 0.52 -7.84
N VAL A 51 -4.93 0.79 -8.97
CA VAL A 51 -5.34 0.33 -10.30
C VAL A 51 -4.32 -0.67 -10.80
N SER A 52 -4.79 -1.87 -11.13
CA SER A 52 -3.97 -2.95 -11.63
C SER A 52 -4.56 -3.53 -12.92
N ARG A 53 -3.73 -4.19 -13.74
CA ARG A 53 -4.18 -4.86 -14.97
C ARG A 53 -4.92 -6.18 -14.68
N ASP A 54 -4.56 -6.84 -13.58
CA ASP A 54 -5.16 -8.08 -13.09
C ASP A 54 -4.78 -8.31 -11.61
N ILE A 55 -5.21 -9.44 -11.05
CA ILE A 55 -4.94 -9.79 -9.66
C ILE A 55 -3.46 -10.14 -9.42
N ASP A 56 -2.78 -10.79 -10.38
CA ASP A 56 -1.37 -11.18 -10.27
C ASP A 56 -0.44 -9.95 -10.27
N HIS A 57 -0.79 -8.92 -11.05
CA HIS A 57 -0.10 -7.64 -11.03
C HIS A 57 -0.33 -6.89 -9.72
N TYR A 58 -1.53 -6.97 -9.14
CA TYR A 58 -1.82 -6.41 -7.83
C TYR A 58 -1.01 -7.10 -6.73
N GLN A 59 -0.96 -8.44 -6.74
CA GLN A 59 -0.20 -9.21 -5.75
C GLN A 59 1.28 -8.84 -5.78
N ARG A 60 1.90 -8.81 -6.97
CA ARG A 60 3.31 -8.37 -7.10
C ARG A 60 3.56 -6.94 -6.62
N PHE A 61 2.60 -6.04 -6.85
CA PHE A 61 2.69 -4.68 -6.37
C PHE A 61 2.66 -4.63 -4.84
N ILE A 62 1.71 -5.31 -4.19
CA ILE A 62 1.63 -5.41 -2.73
C ILE A 62 2.87 -6.08 -2.14
N ASP A 63 3.33 -7.19 -2.72
CA ASP A 63 4.55 -7.88 -2.31
C ASP A 63 5.77 -6.95 -2.38
N SER A 64 5.84 -6.10 -3.41
CA SER A 64 6.92 -5.11 -3.53
C SER A 64 6.87 -4.08 -2.41
N LEU A 65 5.68 -3.63 -2.00
CA LEU A 65 5.55 -2.68 -0.88
C LEU A 65 5.89 -3.35 0.45
N LEU A 66 5.54 -4.63 0.63
CA LEU A 66 5.87 -5.40 1.84
C LEU A 66 7.36 -5.74 1.96
N THR A 67 8.02 -5.97 0.83
CA THR A 67 9.45 -6.33 0.78
C THR A 67 10.36 -5.11 0.83
N ASP A 68 9.87 -3.95 0.35
CA ASP A 68 10.56 -2.70 0.59
C ASP A 68 10.64 -2.49 2.10
N ASP A 69 11.82 -2.11 2.60
CA ASP A 69 12.12 -1.79 4.01
C ASP A 69 11.43 -0.49 4.46
N ILE A 70 10.19 -0.28 4.00
CA ILE A 70 9.23 0.74 4.41
C ILE A 70 8.27 0.21 5.47
N GLY A 71 8.40 -1.08 5.81
CA GLY A 71 7.72 -1.76 6.89
C GLY A 71 6.23 -1.51 6.85
N ILE A 72 5.48 -2.03 5.87
CA ILE A 72 4.02 -1.96 5.92
C ILE A 72 3.43 -3.27 6.40
N THR A 73 2.32 -3.19 7.12
CA THR A 73 1.52 -4.34 7.52
C THR A 73 0.10 -4.18 7.00
N MET A 74 -0.49 -5.29 6.55
CA MET A 74 -1.94 -5.33 6.30
C MET A 74 -2.63 -5.84 7.57
N PRO A 75 -3.80 -5.27 7.93
CA PRO A 75 -4.47 -5.54 9.20
C PRO A 75 -4.79 -7.03 9.47
N ASP A 76 -4.91 -7.86 8.43
CA ASP A 76 -5.21 -9.30 8.54
C ASP A 76 -3.99 -10.23 8.28
N SER A 77 -2.78 -9.69 8.25
CA SER A 77 -1.57 -10.51 8.15
C SER A 77 -1.32 -11.16 9.51
N VAL A 78 -1.85 -12.37 9.71
CA VAL A 78 -1.51 -13.21 10.87
C VAL A 78 0.02 -13.39 10.83
N PRO A 79 0.76 -13.03 11.89
CA PRO A 79 2.19 -13.32 11.93
C PRO A 79 2.39 -14.84 11.91
N ASP A 80 3.33 -15.33 11.10
CA ASP A 80 3.80 -16.72 11.14
C ASP A 80 4.26 -17.13 12.54
#